data_AF-A0AAW7YGP4-F1
#
_entry.id   AF-A0AAW7YGP4-F1
#
_cell.length_a   1.000
_cell.length_b   1.000
_cell.length_c   1.000
_cell.angle_alpha   90.00
_cell.angle_beta   90.00
_cell.angle_gamma   90.00
#
_symmetry.space_group_name_H-M   'P 1'
#
loop_
_entity.id
_entity.type
_entity.pdbx_description
1 polymer ?
#
loop_
_entity_poly.entity_id
_entity_poly.type
_entity_poly.pdbx_seq_one_letter_code
_entity_poly.pdbx_strand_id
1 'polypeptide(L)'
;MKNLTNDINSIHDQDFIDIKYAEHKISNKEFYNCHFKSCDFNAAIFMNCEFTHCTFLDCNLNNVTVNNSTFVDIAFDNCKVIGVNWTMAHWRDLMLSAPLIFKKCLINSSSFYGLALEKIIIEECRAHDVDFREANVKGGSFNRTDLKDSLFNNTNLTGVNFSEAENYDINIKNNIIKNATFCRYEAVRLLSGLDINLID
;
A
#
# COMPACT_ATOMS: atom_id res chain seq x y z
N MET A 1 25.43 9.82 12.78
CA MET A 1 24.20 9.02 12.60
C MET A 1 23.05 9.88 13.10
N LYS A 2 22.10 10.27 12.23
CA LYS A 2 20.88 10.97 12.70
C LYS A 2 20.06 9.96 13.48
N ASN A 3 19.71 10.28 14.72
CA ASN A 3 19.06 9.34 15.62
C ASN A 3 17.55 9.63 15.68
N LEU A 4 16.73 8.64 15.33
CA LEU A 4 15.27 8.71 15.37
C LEU A 4 14.72 8.75 16.80
N THR A 5 15.58 8.56 17.82
CA THR A 5 15.21 8.59 19.25
C THR A 5 15.42 9.94 19.93
N ASN A 6 15.84 11.00 19.24
CA ASN A 6 16.03 12.29 19.89
C ASN A 6 14.71 12.82 20.49
N ASP A 7 14.76 13.64 21.54
CA ASP A 7 13.57 14.16 22.25
C ASP A 7 12.68 15.10 21.40
N ILE A 8 13.10 15.45 20.18
CA ILE A 8 12.37 16.32 19.27
C ILE A 8 11.19 15.56 18.66
N ASN A 9 9.96 15.98 18.95
CA ASN A 9 8.77 15.28 18.47
C ASN A 9 8.44 15.56 17.00
N SER A 10 8.72 16.77 16.50
CA SER A 10 8.40 17.15 15.12
C SER A 10 9.66 17.41 14.31
N ILE A 11 9.79 16.71 13.18
CA ILE A 11 10.99 16.66 12.35
C ILE A 11 10.59 17.10 10.93
N HIS A 12 11.28 18.12 10.42
CA HIS A 12 10.98 18.72 9.12
C HIS A 12 12.20 18.69 8.20
N ASP A 13 11.97 18.46 6.90
CA ASP A 13 12.94 18.67 5.83
C ASP A 13 14.26 17.89 6.02
N GLN A 14 14.16 16.63 6.45
CA GLN A 14 15.34 15.81 6.74
C GLN A 14 15.46 14.56 5.88
N ASP A 15 16.68 14.34 5.40
CA ASP A 15 17.11 13.06 4.86
C ASP A 15 17.64 12.14 5.96
N PHE A 16 17.12 10.92 6.00
CA PHE A 16 17.55 9.81 6.81
C PHE A 16 18.13 8.74 5.88
N ILE A 17 19.44 8.50 5.95
CA ILE A 17 20.16 7.62 5.01
C ILE A 17 20.80 6.49 5.79
N ASP A 18 20.63 5.26 5.32
CA ASP A 18 21.25 4.03 5.85
C ASP A 18 20.96 3.78 7.33
N ILE A 19 19.81 4.23 7.83
CA ILE A 19 19.43 4.01 9.23
C ILE A 19 19.11 2.54 9.47
N LYS A 20 19.68 1.97 10.53
CA LYS A 20 19.36 0.62 11.02
C LYS A 20 18.51 0.74 12.27
N TYR A 21 17.22 0.44 12.12
CA TYR A 21 16.20 0.62 13.16
C TYR A 21 15.21 -0.55 13.21
N ALA A 22 15.64 -1.72 12.72
CA ALA A 22 14.87 -2.96 12.79
C ALA A 22 14.52 -3.30 14.24
N GLU A 23 13.30 -3.79 14.48
CA GLU A 23 12.78 -4.23 15.80
C GLU A 23 12.70 -3.14 16.87
N HIS A 24 12.99 -1.89 16.52
CA HIS A 24 12.90 -0.76 17.45
C HIS A 24 11.56 -0.04 17.34
N LYS A 25 11.18 0.63 18.43
CA LYS A 25 9.97 1.43 18.52
C LYS A 25 10.27 2.90 18.28
N ILE A 26 9.43 3.54 17.48
CA ILE A 26 9.31 5.00 17.31
C ILE A 26 7.92 5.37 17.83
N SER A 27 7.83 6.42 18.63
CA SER A 27 6.54 6.83 19.18
C SER A 27 6.37 8.33 19.27
N ASN A 28 5.15 8.80 18.99
CA ASN A 28 4.76 10.20 19.10
C ASN A 28 5.72 11.13 18.33
N LYS A 29 6.07 10.73 17.11
CA LYS A 29 6.93 11.49 16.19
C LYS A 29 6.15 11.94 14.98
N GLU A 30 6.35 13.17 14.58
CA GLU A 30 5.85 13.77 13.36
C GLU A 30 7.03 13.96 12.40
N PHE A 31 6.86 13.50 11.17
CA PHE A 31 7.79 13.68 10.08
C PHE A 31 7.08 14.44 8.98
N TYR A 32 7.60 15.61 8.65
CA TYR A 32 7.08 16.46 7.60
C TYR A 32 8.15 16.68 6.53
N ASN A 33 7.81 16.41 5.27
CA ASN A 33 8.74 16.59 4.14
C ASN A 33 10.10 15.91 4.36
N CYS A 34 10.08 14.70 4.90
CA CYS A 34 11.29 13.92 5.19
C CYS A 34 11.48 12.79 4.17
N HIS A 35 12.74 12.43 3.93
CA HIS A 35 13.10 11.36 3.00
C HIS A 35 13.91 10.29 3.71
N PHE A 36 13.44 9.04 3.63
CA PHE A 36 14.11 7.88 4.17
C PHE A 36 14.70 7.09 3.02
N LYS A 37 16.02 6.91 3.00
CA LYS A 37 16.74 6.21 1.93
C LYS A 37 17.57 5.06 2.49
N SER A 38 17.44 3.89 1.90
CA SER A 38 18.22 2.70 2.28
C SER A 38 18.10 2.31 3.76
N CYS A 39 17.00 2.69 4.40
CA CYS A 39 16.76 2.46 5.82
C CYS A 39 16.19 1.05 6.06
N ASP A 40 16.52 0.47 7.19
CA ASP A 40 16.02 -0.81 7.65
C ASP A 40 15.13 -0.62 8.89
N PHE A 41 13.83 -0.79 8.68
CA PHE A 41 12.75 -0.73 9.65
C PHE A 41 12.07 -2.10 9.81
N ASN A 42 12.75 -3.20 9.46
CA ASN A 42 12.18 -4.54 9.60
C ASN A 42 11.65 -4.77 11.02
N ALA A 43 10.38 -5.14 11.14
CA ALA A 43 9.68 -5.36 12.41
C ALA A 43 9.73 -4.16 13.37
N ALA A 44 9.99 -2.95 12.88
CA ALA A 44 9.90 -1.75 13.70
C ALA A 44 8.45 -1.45 14.10
N ILE A 45 8.29 -0.65 15.14
CA ILE A 45 6.97 -0.26 15.66
C ILE A 45 6.83 1.25 15.50
N PHE A 46 5.94 1.70 14.62
CA PHE A 46 5.52 3.09 14.53
C PHE A 46 4.20 3.25 15.29
N MET A 47 4.28 3.88 16.46
CA MET A 47 3.14 4.05 17.35
C MET A 47 2.80 5.52 17.53
N ASN A 48 1.59 5.93 17.15
CA ASN A 48 1.17 7.34 17.19
C ASN A 48 2.15 8.25 16.43
N CYS A 49 2.68 7.78 15.30
CA CYS A 49 3.55 8.60 14.45
C CYS A 49 2.72 9.26 13.35
N GLU A 50 3.17 10.40 12.84
CA GLU A 50 2.61 11.04 11.67
C GLU A 50 3.69 11.18 10.60
N PHE A 51 3.38 10.76 9.38
CA PHE A 51 4.23 10.96 8.21
C PHE A 51 3.44 11.75 7.16
N THR A 52 3.91 12.96 6.89
CA THR A 52 3.23 13.91 6.00
C THR A 52 4.21 14.40 4.94
N HIS A 53 3.86 14.27 3.66
CA HIS A 53 4.74 14.59 2.51
C HIS A 53 6.09 13.85 2.55
N CYS A 54 6.11 12.59 2.99
CA CYS A 54 7.36 11.84 3.16
C CYS A 54 7.57 10.78 2.06
N THR A 55 8.83 10.43 1.81
CA THR A 55 9.19 9.37 0.86
C THR A 55 10.10 8.34 1.50
N PHE A 56 9.81 7.07 1.27
CA PHE A 56 10.69 5.95 1.56
C PHE A 56 11.24 5.40 0.23
N LEU A 57 12.55 5.36 0.09
CA LEU A 57 13.27 4.88 -1.08
C LEU A 57 14.24 3.77 -0.68
N ASP A 58 14.20 2.64 -1.39
CA ASP A 58 15.10 1.49 -1.16
C ASP A 58 15.07 0.97 0.30
N CYS A 59 13.93 1.14 0.99
CA CYS A 59 13.80 0.81 2.40
C CYS A 59 13.23 -0.60 2.64
N ASN A 60 13.60 -1.20 3.77
CA ASN A 60 13.00 -2.42 4.26
C ASN A 60 12.04 -2.11 5.42
N LEU A 61 10.73 -2.27 5.20
CA LEU A 61 9.66 -2.06 6.17
C LEU A 61 8.85 -3.35 6.42
N ASN A 62 9.46 -4.51 6.14
CA ASN A 62 8.80 -5.80 6.38
C ASN A 62 8.31 -5.92 7.82
N ASN A 63 7.09 -6.37 8.01
CA ASN A 63 6.44 -6.59 9.31
C ASN A 63 6.41 -5.35 10.21
N VAL A 64 6.55 -4.14 9.66
CA VAL A 64 6.40 -2.92 10.45
C VAL A 64 4.98 -2.84 10.99
N THR A 65 4.83 -2.44 12.25
CA THR A 65 3.51 -2.17 12.82
C THR A 65 3.26 -0.67 12.82
N VAL A 66 2.05 -0.25 12.47
CA VAL A 66 1.69 1.16 12.23
C VAL A 66 0.59 1.66 13.16
N ASN A 67 0.54 1.10 14.37
CA ASN A 67 -0.56 1.30 15.31
C ASN A 67 -0.85 2.78 15.58
N ASN A 68 -2.08 3.20 15.24
CA ASN A 68 -2.57 4.56 15.42
C ASN A 68 -1.65 5.63 14.80
N SER A 69 -0.88 5.27 13.77
CA SER A 69 -0.04 6.20 13.02
C SER A 69 -0.77 6.70 11.78
N THR A 70 -0.47 7.92 11.36
CA THR A 70 -1.11 8.62 10.24
C THR A 70 -0.13 8.73 9.07
N PHE A 71 -0.62 8.52 7.86
CA PHE A 71 0.15 8.64 6.62
C PHE A 71 -0.60 9.51 5.62
N VAL A 72 -0.05 10.68 5.29
CA VAL A 72 -0.65 11.64 4.37
C VAL A 72 0.38 12.01 3.32
N ASP A 73 0.03 11.87 2.04
CA ASP A 73 0.96 12.10 0.92
C ASP A 73 2.30 11.36 1.13
N ILE A 74 2.19 10.03 1.22
CA ILE A 74 3.34 9.14 1.43
C ILE A 74 3.63 8.33 0.18
N ALA A 75 4.91 8.22 -0.15
CA ALA A 75 5.39 7.38 -1.24
C ALA A 75 6.42 6.35 -0.77
N PHE A 76 6.24 5.11 -1.20
CA PHE A 76 7.21 4.03 -1.11
C PHE A 76 7.69 3.70 -2.53
N ASP A 77 9.00 3.81 -2.77
CA ASP A 77 9.63 3.48 -4.04
C ASP A 77 10.74 2.44 -3.81
N ASN A 78 10.66 1.35 -4.57
CA ASN A 78 11.59 0.21 -4.48
C ASN A 78 11.76 -0.35 -3.05
N CYS A 79 10.66 -0.38 -2.29
CA CYS A 79 10.66 -0.81 -0.89
C CYS A 79 10.16 -2.24 -0.71
N LYS A 80 10.58 -2.88 0.39
CA LYS A 80 9.95 -4.11 0.90
C LYS A 80 8.99 -3.74 2.01
N VAL A 81 7.70 -4.02 1.83
CA VAL A 81 6.62 -3.64 2.75
C VAL A 81 5.71 -4.86 2.95
N ILE A 82 6.34 -6.01 3.24
CA ILE A 82 5.66 -7.30 3.34
C ILE A 82 5.02 -7.46 4.72
N GLY A 83 3.81 -8.01 4.78
CA GLY A 83 3.15 -8.38 6.04
C GLY A 83 2.63 -7.19 6.86
N VAL A 84 2.43 -6.03 6.24
CA VAL A 84 1.97 -4.82 6.95
C VAL A 84 0.45 -4.76 7.00
N ASN A 85 -0.10 -4.70 8.21
CA ASN A 85 -1.52 -4.49 8.41
C ASN A 85 -1.86 -2.99 8.47
N TRP A 86 -2.26 -2.42 7.33
CA TRP A 86 -2.60 -1.01 7.22
C TRP A 86 -3.90 -0.64 7.93
N THR A 87 -4.74 -1.61 8.29
CA THR A 87 -5.97 -1.36 9.06
C THR A 87 -5.70 -0.84 10.48
N MET A 88 -4.46 -1.02 10.97
CA MET A 88 -4.01 -0.53 12.27
C MET A 88 -3.62 0.96 12.27
N ALA A 89 -3.46 1.56 11.09
CA ALA A 89 -3.16 2.98 10.96
C ALA A 89 -4.43 3.83 11.17
N HIS A 90 -4.23 5.11 11.49
CA HIS A 90 -5.32 6.05 11.67
C HIS A 90 -5.73 6.66 10.32
N TRP A 91 -6.84 6.19 9.75
CA TRP A 91 -7.37 6.68 8.46
C TRP A 91 -8.63 7.54 8.56
N ARG A 92 -9.29 7.54 9.73
CA ARG A 92 -10.58 8.25 9.91
C ARG A 92 -10.34 9.75 9.85
N ASP A 93 -11.30 10.47 9.29
CA ASP A 93 -11.30 11.95 9.15
C ASP A 93 -10.20 12.53 8.24
N LEU A 94 -9.38 11.69 7.60
CA LEU A 94 -8.46 12.11 6.55
C LEU A 94 -9.23 12.27 5.24
N MET A 95 -9.49 13.52 4.83
CA MET A 95 -9.67 13.79 3.40
C MET A 95 -8.29 13.63 2.75
N LEU A 96 -8.01 12.43 2.23
CA LEU A 96 -6.79 12.19 1.47
C LEU A 96 -6.78 13.09 0.24
N SER A 97 -6.10 14.23 0.36
CA SER A 97 -5.84 15.17 -0.74
C SER A 97 -4.85 14.57 -1.75
N ALA A 98 -4.00 13.66 -1.28
CA ALA A 98 -2.99 12.93 -2.03
C ALA A 98 -3.11 11.41 -1.77
N PRO A 99 -2.78 10.58 -2.78
CA PRO A 99 -2.89 9.13 -2.65
C PRO A 99 -1.75 8.54 -1.81
N LEU A 100 -2.00 7.36 -1.23
CA LEU A 100 -0.96 6.44 -0.77
C LEU A 100 -0.30 5.80 -2.00
N ILE A 101 1.04 5.85 -2.09
CA ILE A 101 1.78 5.41 -3.28
C ILE A 101 2.77 4.29 -2.94
N PHE A 102 2.68 3.19 -3.68
CA PHE A 102 3.67 2.13 -3.77
C PHE A 102 4.10 1.97 -5.23
N LYS A 103 5.40 2.11 -5.49
CA LYS A 103 6.00 1.86 -6.80
C LYS A 103 7.15 0.88 -6.67
N LYS A 104 7.19 -0.13 -7.54
CA LYS A 104 8.27 -1.14 -7.55
C LYS A 104 8.47 -1.84 -6.21
N CYS A 105 7.40 -1.96 -5.42
CA CYS A 105 7.46 -2.50 -4.07
C CYS A 105 7.11 -3.98 -4.02
N LEU A 106 7.62 -4.66 -2.98
CA LEU A 106 7.09 -5.96 -2.55
C LEU A 106 6.12 -5.69 -1.40
N ILE A 107 4.82 -5.86 -1.62
CA ILE A 107 3.78 -5.58 -0.62
C ILE A 107 3.04 -6.85 -0.16
N ASN A 108 3.62 -8.02 -0.41
CA ASN A 108 3.02 -9.32 -0.15
C ASN A 108 2.42 -9.43 1.26
N SER A 109 1.29 -10.14 1.39
CA SER A 109 0.64 -10.43 2.66
C SER A 109 0.24 -9.18 3.48
N SER A 110 0.18 -8.01 2.85
CA SER A 110 -0.36 -6.79 3.47
C SER A 110 -1.89 -6.85 3.54
N SER A 111 -2.48 -6.05 4.43
CA SER A 111 -3.94 -5.91 4.51
C SER A 111 -4.37 -4.46 4.40
N PHE A 112 -5.28 -4.20 3.46
CA PHE A 112 -5.99 -2.94 3.26
C PHE A 112 -7.50 -3.12 3.50
N TYR A 113 -7.89 -4.16 4.23
CA TYR A 113 -9.27 -4.56 4.44
C TYR A 113 -10.15 -3.39 4.93
N GLY A 114 -11.26 -3.16 4.25
CA GLY A 114 -12.26 -2.15 4.63
C GLY A 114 -11.79 -0.68 4.53
N LEU A 115 -10.58 -0.41 4.04
CA LEU A 115 -10.04 0.95 3.98
C LEU A 115 -10.58 1.75 2.79
N ALA A 116 -10.84 3.04 3.01
CA ALA A 116 -11.17 3.99 1.96
C ALA A 116 -9.91 4.70 1.46
N LEU A 117 -9.30 4.16 0.40
CA LEU A 117 -8.05 4.59 -0.20
C LEU A 117 -8.28 4.96 -1.68
N GLU A 118 -9.18 5.92 -1.92
CA GLU A 118 -9.44 6.40 -3.28
C GLU A 118 -8.14 6.90 -3.92
N LYS A 119 -7.95 6.57 -5.20
CA LYS A 119 -6.77 6.92 -6.00
C LYS A 119 -5.44 6.31 -5.52
N ILE A 120 -5.45 5.31 -4.63
CA ILE A 120 -4.24 4.56 -4.26
C ILE A 120 -3.46 4.12 -5.51
N ILE A 121 -2.13 4.21 -5.44
CA ILE A 121 -1.22 3.81 -6.52
C ILE A 121 -0.41 2.61 -6.02
N ILE A 122 -0.56 1.46 -6.67
CA ILE A 122 0.23 0.24 -6.46
C ILE A 122 0.74 -0.19 -7.84
N GLU A 123 1.84 0.39 -8.30
CA GLU A 123 2.33 0.22 -9.66
C GLU A 123 3.66 -0.54 -9.71
N GLU A 124 3.83 -1.40 -10.71
CA GLU A 124 5.04 -2.21 -10.89
C GLU A 124 5.39 -3.05 -9.65
N CYS A 125 4.39 -3.43 -8.85
CA CYS A 125 4.59 -4.10 -7.57
C CYS A 125 4.43 -5.62 -7.68
N ARG A 126 4.95 -6.33 -6.67
CA ARG A 126 4.47 -7.66 -6.33
C ARG A 126 3.54 -7.54 -5.14
N ALA A 127 2.28 -7.89 -5.34
CA ALA A 127 1.21 -7.81 -4.36
C ALA A 127 0.57 -9.19 -4.22
N HIS A 128 1.34 -10.15 -3.72
CA HIS A 128 0.83 -11.50 -3.50
C HIS A 128 0.09 -11.61 -2.18
N ASP A 129 -1.01 -12.36 -2.12
CA ASP A 129 -1.77 -12.60 -0.89
C ASP A 129 -2.21 -11.31 -0.16
N VAL A 130 -2.48 -10.22 -0.90
CA VAL A 130 -2.88 -8.94 -0.29
C VAL A 130 -4.39 -8.90 -0.12
N ASP A 131 -4.85 -8.45 1.05
CA ASP A 131 -6.27 -8.36 1.35
C ASP A 131 -6.84 -6.98 1.01
N PHE A 132 -7.62 -6.90 -0.08
CA PHE A 132 -8.34 -5.70 -0.52
C PHE A 132 -9.86 -5.81 -0.29
N ARG A 133 -10.33 -6.82 0.45
CA ARG A 133 -11.78 -7.01 0.67
C ARG A 133 -12.38 -5.81 1.39
N GLU A 134 -13.60 -5.44 1.00
CA GLU A 134 -14.35 -4.29 1.51
C GLU A 134 -13.67 -2.92 1.33
N ALA A 135 -12.50 -2.85 0.68
CA ALA A 135 -11.80 -1.60 0.45
C ALA A 135 -12.48 -0.76 -0.63
N ASN A 136 -12.35 0.57 -0.53
CA ASN A 136 -12.67 1.51 -1.59
C ASN A 136 -11.38 2.05 -2.20
N VAL A 137 -11.00 1.53 -3.36
CA VAL A 137 -9.79 1.94 -4.11
C VAL A 137 -10.16 2.62 -5.44
N LYS A 138 -11.34 3.23 -5.49
CA LYS A 138 -11.87 3.92 -6.67
C LYS A 138 -10.84 4.88 -7.27
N GLY A 139 -10.67 4.80 -8.59
CA GLY A 139 -9.75 5.63 -9.37
C GLY A 139 -8.27 5.34 -9.09
N GLY A 140 -7.95 4.27 -8.36
CA GLY A 140 -6.58 3.83 -8.13
C GLY A 140 -5.91 3.20 -9.34
N SER A 141 -4.63 2.87 -9.20
CA SER A 141 -3.83 2.21 -10.24
C SER A 141 -3.14 0.98 -9.68
N PHE A 142 -3.29 -0.14 -10.37
CA PHE A 142 -2.61 -1.41 -10.14
C PHE A 142 -1.73 -1.78 -11.36
N ASN A 143 -1.33 -0.77 -12.16
CA ASN A 143 -0.64 -1.00 -13.42
C ASN A 143 0.65 -1.80 -13.23
N ARG A 144 0.88 -2.82 -14.08
CA ARG A 144 2.08 -3.67 -14.04
C ARG A 144 2.29 -4.40 -12.71
N THR A 145 1.24 -4.60 -11.92
CA THR A 145 1.32 -5.28 -10.62
C THR A 145 0.88 -6.73 -10.74
N ASP A 146 1.69 -7.63 -10.16
CA ASP A 146 1.35 -9.04 -10.02
C ASP A 146 0.51 -9.22 -8.75
N LEU A 147 -0.77 -9.58 -8.94
CA LEU A 147 -1.82 -9.65 -7.92
C LEU A 147 -2.15 -11.09 -7.51
N LYS A 148 -1.24 -12.04 -7.76
CA LYS A 148 -1.47 -13.45 -7.45
C LYS A 148 -1.98 -13.67 -6.03
N ASP A 149 -3.07 -14.42 -5.90
CA ASP A 149 -3.71 -14.79 -4.63
C ASP A 149 -4.19 -13.58 -3.77
N SER A 150 -4.16 -12.35 -4.31
CA SER A 150 -4.77 -11.19 -3.67
C SER A 150 -6.29 -11.29 -3.66
N LEU A 151 -6.90 -10.85 -2.56
CA LEU A 151 -8.31 -11.03 -2.27
C LEU A 151 -9.12 -9.78 -2.60
N PHE A 152 -10.06 -9.90 -3.53
CA PHE A 152 -11.04 -8.87 -3.87
C PHE A 152 -12.47 -9.39 -3.62
N ASN A 153 -13.15 -8.83 -2.61
CA ASN A 153 -14.53 -9.17 -2.29
C ASN A 153 -15.22 -7.94 -1.68
N ASN A 154 -16.37 -7.56 -2.21
CA ASN A 154 -17.05 -6.31 -1.84
C ASN A 154 -16.15 -5.07 -2.01
N THR A 155 -15.20 -5.10 -2.94
CA THR A 155 -14.24 -4.03 -3.19
C THR A 155 -14.77 -3.06 -4.24
N ASN A 156 -14.66 -1.75 -3.99
CA ASN A 156 -14.94 -0.73 -5.00
C ASN A 156 -13.71 -0.48 -5.86
N LEU A 157 -13.75 -1.03 -7.07
CA LEU A 157 -12.72 -0.94 -8.11
C LEU A 157 -13.12 0.03 -9.23
N THR A 158 -14.07 0.93 -8.99
CA THR A 158 -14.57 1.86 -10.02
C THR A 158 -13.42 2.70 -10.58
N GLY A 159 -13.22 2.68 -11.89
CA GLY A 159 -12.20 3.48 -12.56
C GLY A 159 -10.76 3.04 -12.31
N VAL A 160 -10.55 1.87 -11.69
CA VAL A 160 -9.20 1.39 -11.37
C VAL A 160 -8.45 0.98 -12.64
N ASN A 161 -7.18 1.35 -12.74
CA ASN A 161 -6.30 0.94 -13.83
C ASN A 161 -5.58 -0.38 -13.53
N PHE A 162 -6.02 -1.49 -14.12
CA PHE A 162 -5.34 -2.79 -14.12
C PHE A 162 -4.57 -3.05 -15.43
N SER A 163 -4.20 -2.02 -16.19
CA SER A 163 -3.41 -2.22 -17.41
C SER A 163 -2.11 -2.93 -17.08
N GLU A 164 -1.79 -4.01 -17.79
CA GLU A 164 -0.61 -4.84 -17.59
C GLU A 164 -0.47 -5.44 -16.18
N ALA A 165 -1.53 -5.39 -15.37
CA ALA A 165 -1.60 -6.18 -14.14
C ALA A 165 -1.83 -7.66 -14.53
N GLU A 166 -1.36 -8.57 -13.69
CA GLU A 166 -1.42 -10.01 -13.93
C GLU A 166 -1.89 -10.74 -12.67
N ASN A 167 -2.40 -11.96 -12.83
CA ASN A 167 -2.78 -12.91 -11.79
C ASN A 167 -3.90 -12.43 -10.83
N TYR A 168 -4.62 -11.35 -11.16
CA TYR A 168 -5.76 -10.90 -10.36
C TYR A 168 -6.95 -11.84 -10.48
N ASP A 169 -7.53 -12.25 -9.36
CA ASP A 169 -8.80 -12.98 -9.32
C ASP A 169 -9.91 -12.07 -8.80
N ILE A 170 -10.63 -11.44 -9.74
CA ILE A 170 -11.67 -10.46 -9.44
C ILE A 170 -13.02 -11.02 -9.90
N ASN A 171 -13.81 -11.47 -8.94
CA ASN A 171 -15.19 -11.87 -9.22
C ASN A 171 -16.05 -10.62 -9.47
N ILE A 172 -16.52 -10.46 -10.72
CA ILE A 172 -17.31 -9.32 -11.15
C ILE A 172 -18.71 -9.23 -10.52
N LYS A 173 -19.22 -10.31 -9.90
CA LYS A 173 -20.52 -10.30 -9.22
C LYS A 173 -20.45 -9.65 -7.84
N ASN A 174 -19.29 -9.69 -7.20
CA ASN A 174 -19.09 -9.28 -5.81
C ASN A 174 -18.25 -8.00 -5.68
N ASN A 175 -17.81 -7.40 -6.79
CA ASN A 175 -16.96 -6.21 -6.79
C ASN A 175 -17.54 -5.16 -7.76
N ILE A 176 -17.29 -3.88 -7.50
CA ILE A 176 -17.74 -2.79 -8.36
C ILE A 176 -16.62 -2.43 -9.35
N ILE A 177 -16.73 -2.87 -10.59
CA ILE A 177 -15.66 -2.67 -11.61
C ILE A 177 -16.01 -1.63 -12.68
N LYS A 178 -16.99 -0.75 -12.42
CA LYS A 178 -17.44 0.23 -13.42
C LYS A 178 -16.26 1.10 -13.88
N ASN A 179 -16.05 1.20 -15.20
CA ASN A 179 -14.94 1.95 -15.82
C ASN A 179 -13.52 1.50 -15.40
N ALA A 180 -13.37 0.35 -14.75
CA ALA A 180 -12.05 -0.23 -14.53
C ALA A 180 -11.43 -0.64 -15.88
N THR A 181 -10.12 -0.46 -16.02
CA THR A 181 -9.36 -0.75 -17.24
C THR A 181 -8.60 -2.05 -17.07
N PHE A 182 -8.76 -3.00 -18.01
CA PHE A 182 -8.08 -4.29 -18.00
C PHE A 182 -7.42 -4.59 -19.34
N CYS A 183 -6.33 -5.34 -19.34
CA CYS A 183 -5.75 -5.92 -20.55
C CYS A 183 -6.64 -7.05 -21.09
N ARG A 184 -6.87 -7.08 -22.41
CA ARG A 184 -7.82 -8.01 -23.04
C ARG A 184 -7.55 -9.49 -22.75
N TYR A 185 -6.29 -9.91 -22.81
CA TYR A 185 -5.90 -11.30 -22.56
C TYR A 185 -6.13 -11.69 -21.11
N GLU A 186 -5.64 -10.88 -20.18
CA GLU A 186 -5.76 -11.14 -18.74
C GLU A 186 -7.22 -11.02 -18.25
N ALA A 187 -8.03 -10.19 -18.90
CA ALA A 187 -9.44 -9.99 -18.56
C ALA A 187 -10.28 -11.28 -18.67
N VAL A 188 -9.77 -12.34 -19.31
CA VAL A 188 -10.39 -13.68 -19.26
C VAL A 188 -10.53 -14.17 -17.82
N ARG A 189 -9.62 -13.80 -16.91
CA ARG A 189 -9.73 -14.13 -15.47
C ARG A 189 -10.96 -13.54 -14.81
N LEU A 190 -11.54 -12.45 -15.33
CA LEU A 190 -12.80 -11.89 -14.83
C LEU A 190 -14.00 -12.82 -15.04
N LEU A 191 -13.87 -13.80 -15.93
CA LEU A 191 -14.88 -14.81 -16.20
C LEU A 191 -14.86 -15.95 -15.18
N SER A 192 -13.82 -16.06 -14.33
CA SER A 192 -13.66 -17.15 -13.34
C SER A 192 -14.83 -17.27 -12.35
N GLY A 193 -15.51 -16.16 -12.06
CA GLY A 193 -16.70 -16.11 -11.18
C GLY A 193 -18.04 -16.39 -11.86
N LEU A 194 -18.01 -16.71 -13.15
CA LEU A 194 -19.18 -17.09 -13.93
C LEU A 194 -19.31 -18.61 -13.94
N ASP A 195 -20.54 -19.12 -13.83
CA ASP A 195 -20.84 -20.56 -13.87
C ASP A 195 -20.83 -21.04 -15.33
N ILE A 196 -19.65 -20.95 -15.95
CA ILE A 196 -19.41 -21.22 -17.37
C ILE A 196 -18.13 -22.04 -17.55
N ASN A 197 -18.06 -22.77 -18.66
CA ASN A 197 -16.85 -23.50 -19.06
C ASN A 197 -16.11 -22.68 -20.12
N LEU A 198 -14.83 -22.41 -19.86
CA LEU A 198 -13.91 -21.86 -20.86
C LEU A 198 -13.22 -23.02 -21.59
N ILE A 199 -13.05 -22.87 -22.90
CA ILE A 199 -12.28 -23.77 -23.74
C ILE A 199 -11.18 -22.94 -24.42
N ASP A 200 -10.05 -23.57 -24.72
CA ASP A 200 -8.90 -22.95 -25.40
C ASP A 200 -9.13 -22.80 -26.92
#